data_AF-A0A1S3C4W5-F1
#
_entry.id   AF-A0A1S3C4W5-F1
#
_cell.length_a   1.000
_cell.length_b   1.000
_cell.length_c   1.000
_cell.angle_alpha   90.00
_cell.angle_beta   90.00
_cell.angle_gamma   90.00
#
_symmetry.space_group_name_H-M   'P 1'
#
loop_
_entity.id
_entity.type
_entity.pdbx_description
1 polymer ?
#
loop_
_entity_poly.entity_id
_entity_poly.type
_entity_poly.pdbx_seq_one_letter_code
_entity_poly.pdbx_strand_id
1 'polypeptide(L)'
;MKINGETFKITLPTTAYEVTSHYPNHLLYESKSLNQFGLRAKPLDPHCQLRPKTLYFLLQLPTLYGVDRSLRRTCSDLHLSASDRLECLLLSRRSVSDLQTLRFDPQRSLIHDGAAKSVQVKFQLPRAEFERLMKECKNNVEVTKKIVDFCARSRDNVYGQPRP
;
A
#
# COMPACT_ATOMS: atom_id res chain seq x y z
N MET A 1 -9.95 -12.72 25.41
CA MET A 1 -10.86 -13.12 24.31
C MET A 1 -10.01 -13.37 23.07
N LYS A 2 -10.11 -14.57 22.47
CA LYS A 2 -9.43 -14.87 21.21
C LYS A 2 -10.24 -14.31 20.04
N ILE A 3 -9.60 -14.13 18.89
CA ILE A 3 -10.28 -13.72 17.63
C ILE A 3 -11.39 -14.71 17.21
N ASN A 4 -11.31 -15.96 17.67
CA ASN A 4 -12.32 -17.01 17.42
C ASN A 4 -13.60 -16.85 18.26
N GLY A 5 -13.69 -15.83 19.12
CA GLY A 5 -14.82 -15.66 20.06
C GLY A 5 -14.69 -16.45 21.36
N GLU A 6 -13.65 -17.27 21.53
CA GLU A 6 -13.39 -17.96 22.79
C GLU A 6 -13.00 -16.97 23.90
N THR A 7 -13.73 -17.03 25.01
CA THR A 7 -13.41 -16.30 26.25
C THR A 7 -13.10 -17.30 27.36
N PHE A 8 -12.03 -17.07 28.09
CA PHE A 8 -11.71 -17.83 29.30
C PHE A 8 -11.51 -16.85 30.45
N LYS A 9 -12.03 -17.22 31.61
CA LYS A 9 -11.91 -16.44 32.85
C LYS A 9 -10.66 -16.91 33.58
N ILE A 10 -9.82 -15.98 33.98
CA ILE A 10 -8.57 -16.27 34.70
C ILE A 10 -8.77 -15.84 36.15
N THR A 11 -8.44 -16.72 37.09
CA THR A 11 -8.44 -16.44 38.52
C THR A 11 -7.23 -15.60 38.88
N LEU A 12 -7.43 -14.37 39.36
CA LEU A 12 -6.35 -13.47 39.75
C LEU A 12 -5.85 -13.83 41.17
N PRO A 13 -4.57 -13.60 41.51
CA PRO A 13 -3.53 -12.92 40.73
C PRO A 13 -2.77 -13.86 39.77
N THR A 14 -2.76 -13.53 38.49
CA THR A 14 -2.02 -14.27 37.45
C THR A 14 -1.10 -13.31 36.70
N THR A 15 0.08 -13.79 36.36
CA THR A 15 1.08 -13.02 35.60
C THR A 15 0.85 -13.20 34.10
N ALA A 16 1.13 -12.18 33.28
CA ALA A 16 1.03 -12.29 31.83
C ALA A 16 1.82 -13.49 31.27
N TYR A 17 3.00 -13.76 31.84
CA TYR A 17 3.84 -14.90 31.49
C TYR A 17 3.13 -16.27 31.57
N GLU A 18 2.36 -16.49 32.63
CA GLU A 18 1.63 -17.75 32.85
C GLU A 18 0.59 -17.98 31.75
N VAL A 19 -0.10 -16.91 31.34
CA VAL A 19 -1.07 -16.96 30.24
C VAL A 19 -0.40 -17.18 28.89
N THR A 20 0.72 -16.51 28.63
CA THR A 20 1.48 -16.67 27.37
C THR A 20 2.16 -18.04 27.26
N SER A 21 2.52 -18.66 28.39
CA SER A 21 3.17 -19.98 28.40
C SER A 21 2.25 -21.07 27.83
N HIS A 22 0.94 -20.97 28.05
CA HIS A 22 -0.04 -21.90 27.48
C HIS A 22 -0.27 -21.72 25.96
N TYR A 23 0.15 -20.57 25.40
CA TYR A 23 -0.10 -20.20 24.02
C TYR A 23 1.17 -19.64 23.35
N PRO A 24 2.08 -20.53 22.91
CA PRO A 24 3.25 -20.09 22.14
C PRO A 24 2.81 -19.37 20.86
N ASN A 25 3.59 -18.37 20.43
CA ASN A 25 3.32 -17.50 19.27
C ASN A 25 2.14 -16.53 19.41
N HIS A 26 1.53 -16.44 20.60
CA HIS A 26 0.48 -15.48 20.87
C HIS A 26 1.01 -14.33 21.73
N LEU A 27 0.58 -13.12 21.40
CA LEU A 27 0.91 -11.90 22.13
C LEU A 27 -0.32 -11.41 22.90
N LEU A 28 -0.09 -10.98 24.14
CA LEU A 28 -1.14 -10.52 25.03
C LEU A 28 -1.24 -9.00 24.99
N TYR A 29 -2.45 -8.48 24.81
CA TYR A 29 -2.73 -7.03 24.71
C TYR A 29 -3.84 -6.61 25.64
N GLU A 30 -3.75 -5.40 26.20
CA GLU A 30 -4.84 -4.78 26.93
C GLU A 30 -5.89 -4.20 25.95
N SER A 31 -7.17 -4.34 26.27
CA SER A 31 -8.27 -3.86 25.41
C SER A 31 -8.22 -2.37 25.14
N LYS A 32 -7.91 -1.56 26.16
CA LYS A 32 -7.81 -0.10 26.02
C LYS A 32 -6.70 0.29 25.03
N SER A 33 -5.54 -0.33 25.16
CA SER A 33 -4.39 -0.10 24.28
C SER A 33 -4.69 -0.53 22.84
N LEU A 34 -5.36 -1.67 22.66
CA LEU A 34 -5.74 -2.15 21.34
C LEU A 34 -6.78 -1.22 20.67
N ASN A 35 -7.73 -0.70 21.43
CA ASN A 35 -8.73 0.25 20.89
C ASN A 35 -8.08 1.59 20.48
N GLN A 36 -7.08 2.06 21.22
CA GLN A 36 -6.40 3.32 20.93
C GLN A 36 -5.36 3.19 19.80
N PHE A 37 -4.58 2.12 19.81
CA PHE A 37 -3.40 1.99 18.93
C PHE A 37 -3.56 0.90 17.86
N GLY A 38 -4.62 0.09 17.91
CA GLY A 38 -4.83 -1.04 17.00
C GLY A 38 -3.67 -2.03 17.05
N LEU A 39 -3.21 -2.46 15.87
CA LEU A 39 -2.05 -3.34 15.70
C LEU A 39 -0.70 -2.71 16.10
N ARG A 40 -0.67 -1.39 16.35
CA ARG A 40 0.54 -0.70 16.86
C ARG A 40 0.60 -0.68 18.38
N ALA A 41 -0.40 -1.24 19.07
CA ALA A 41 -0.34 -1.40 20.51
C ALA A 41 0.91 -2.19 20.90
N LYS A 42 1.53 -1.84 22.02
CA LYS A 42 2.64 -2.62 22.58
C LYS A 42 2.08 -3.87 23.26
N PRO A 43 2.69 -5.05 23.05
CA PRO A 43 2.33 -6.23 23.81
C PRO A 43 2.60 -6.00 25.30
N LEU A 44 1.81 -6.66 26.15
CA LEU A 44 1.98 -6.58 27.60
C LEU A 44 3.30 -7.26 28.01
N ASP A 45 4.00 -6.65 28.96
CA ASP A 45 5.22 -7.19 29.52
C ASP A 45 4.97 -8.52 30.25
N PRO A 46 5.76 -9.58 30.01
CA PRO A 46 5.55 -10.88 30.63
C PRO A 46 5.60 -10.86 32.17
N HIS A 47 6.35 -9.94 32.78
CA HIS A 47 6.46 -9.84 34.25
C HIS A 47 5.33 -9.02 34.89
N CYS A 48 4.49 -8.37 34.08
CA CYS A 48 3.37 -7.60 34.58
C CYS A 48 2.19 -8.49 35.03
N GLN A 49 1.63 -8.16 36.18
CA GLN A 49 0.41 -8.79 36.69
C GLN A 49 -0.83 -8.28 35.97
N LEU A 50 -1.78 -9.19 35.73
CA LEU A 50 -3.05 -8.83 35.09
C LEU A 50 -3.95 -8.06 36.06
N ARG A 51 -4.57 -7.01 35.55
CA ARG A 51 -5.48 -6.16 36.33
C ARG A 51 -6.86 -6.81 36.44
N PRO A 52 -7.55 -6.64 37.59
CA PRO A 52 -8.91 -7.10 37.74
C PRO A 52 -9.87 -6.29 36.86
N LYS A 53 -10.92 -6.95 36.38
CA LYS A 53 -12.00 -6.35 35.57
C LYS A 53 -11.53 -5.71 34.25
N THR A 54 -10.32 -6.03 33.78
CA THR A 54 -9.82 -5.60 32.47
C THR A 54 -9.84 -6.74 31.48
N LEU A 55 -10.20 -6.42 30.24
CA LEU A 55 -10.21 -7.39 29.15
C LEU A 55 -8.85 -7.42 28.48
N TYR A 56 -8.35 -8.64 28.26
CA TYR A 56 -7.12 -8.89 27.52
C TYR A 56 -7.40 -9.69 26.24
N PHE A 57 -6.71 -9.30 25.17
CA PHE A 57 -6.76 -9.96 23.89
C PHE A 57 -5.50 -10.78 23.68
N LEU A 58 -5.70 -12.03 23.31
CA LEU A 58 -4.62 -12.94 22.94
C LEU A 58 -4.63 -13.02 21.42
N LEU A 59 -3.60 -12.47 20.77
CA LEU A 59 -3.54 -12.32 19.32
C LEU A 59 -2.33 -13.06 18.76
N GLN A 60 -2.55 -13.92 17.78
CA GLN A 60 -1.49 -14.42 16.91
C GLN A 60 -1.31 -13.40 15.79
N LEU A 61 -0.18 -12.69 15.78
CA LEU A 61 0.14 -11.84 14.63
C LEU A 61 0.65 -12.72 13.49
N PRO A 62 0.17 -12.53 12.26
CA PRO A 62 0.78 -13.15 11.10
C PRO A 62 2.25 -12.77 11.08
N THR A 63 3.12 -13.76 11.17
CA THR A 63 4.54 -13.58 10.91
C THR A 63 4.67 -13.23 9.44
N LEU A 64 4.72 -11.93 9.12
CA LEU A 64 5.09 -11.49 7.79
C LEU A 64 6.57 -11.83 7.60
N TYR A 65 6.84 -13.07 7.19
CA TYR A 65 8.15 -13.48 6.70
C TYR A 65 8.51 -12.53 5.55
N GLY A 66 9.41 -11.58 5.80
CA GLY A 66 9.87 -10.62 4.79
C GLY A 66 9.59 -9.14 5.05
N VAL A 67 9.22 -8.72 6.27
CA VAL A 67 9.18 -7.29 6.64
C VAL A 67 10.22 -6.97 7.72
N ASP A 68 11.48 -7.25 7.40
CA ASP A 68 12.60 -6.38 7.81
C ASP A 68 12.63 -5.07 6.99
N ARG A 69 11.57 -4.79 6.22
CA ARG A 69 11.24 -3.44 5.82
C ARG A 69 10.56 -2.75 6.98
N SER A 70 11.40 -2.32 7.92
CA SER A 70 11.26 -0.97 8.45
C SER A 70 10.67 -0.10 7.34
N LEU A 71 9.48 0.45 7.60
CA LEU A 71 8.88 1.48 6.75
C LEU A 71 10.01 2.41 6.34
N ARG A 72 10.27 2.51 5.03
CA ARG A 72 11.32 3.34 4.40
C ARG A 72 11.28 4.75 4.96
N ARG A 73 11.84 4.93 6.14
CA ARG A 73 12.46 6.18 6.57
C ARG A 73 13.79 6.12 5.86
N THR A 74 13.99 7.06 4.95
CA THR A 74 15.30 7.35 4.39
C THR A 74 16.19 7.78 5.57
N CYS A 75 16.77 6.82 6.30
CA CYS A 75 17.83 7.09 7.24
C CYS A 75 19.09 7.28 6.40
N SER A 76 19.42 8.53 6.09
CA SER A 76 20.72 8.90 5.54
C SER A 76 21.80 8.89 6.63
N ASP A 77 21.84 7.86 7.47
CA ASP A 77 22.88 7.68 8.48
C ASP A 77 23.90 6.64 8.01
N LEU A 78 24.31 6.78 6.74
CA LEU A 78 25.54 6.18 6.25
C LEU A 78 26.65 7.20 6.42
N HIS A 79 27.73 6.83 7.12
CA HIS A 79 28.99 7.56 7.20
C HIS A 79 29.65 7.64 5.81
N LEU A 80 29.04 8.36 4.88
CA LEU A 80 29.61 8.65 3.57
C LEU A 80 30.61 9.78 3.73
N SER A 81 31.81 9.58 3.20
CA SER A 81 32.82 10.62 3.10
C SER A 81 32.31 11.79 2.24
N ALA A 82 32.90 12.97 2.40
CA ALA A 82 32.49 14.14 1.62
C ALA A 82 32.65 13.91 0.10
N SER A 83 33.61 13.09 -0.32
CA SER A 83 33.81 12.68 -1.71
C SER A 83 32.67 11.80 -2.22
N ASP A 84 32.28 10.76 -1.47
CA ASP A 84 31.21 9.85 -1.89
C ASP A 84 29.87 10.59 -2.02
N ARG A 85 29.62 11.56 -1.11
CA ARG A 85 28.44 12.43 -1.18
C ARG A 85 28.44 13.30 -2.45
N LEU A 86 29.60 13.81 -2.87
CA LEU A 86 29.73 14.64 -4.06
C LEU A 86 29.51 13.82 -5.34
N GLU A 87 30.08 12.61 -5.43
CA GLU A 87 29.91 11.74 -6.59
C GLU A 87 28.45 11.32 -6.78
N CYS A 88 27.74 10.93 -5.72
CA CYS A 88 26.31 10.64 -5.78
C CYS A 88 25.48 11.86 -6.28
N LEU A 89 25.85 13.07 -5.84
CA LEU A 89 25.17 14.30 -6.27
C LEU A 89 25.44 14.60 -7.76
N LEU A 90 26.67 14.44 -8.22
CA LEU A 90 27.05 14.62 -9.63
C LEU A 90 26.36 13.59 -10.55
N LEU A 91 26.26 12.33 -10.12
CA LEU A 91 25.50 11.30 -10.83
C LEU A 91 24.00 11.64 -10.89
N SER A 92 23.41 12.09 -9.78
CA SER A 92 22.02 12.54 -9.74
C SER A 92 21.76 13.78 -10.60
N ARG A 93 22.76 14.64 -10.81
CA ARG A 93 22.62 15.83 -11.67
C ARG A 93 22.75 15.52 -13.15
N ARG A 94 23.49 14.46 -13.53
CA ARG A 94 23.51 13.98 -14.92
C ARG A 94 22.25 13.21 -15.31
N SER A 95 21.51 12.67 -14.34
CA SER A 95 20.24 11.97 -14.61
C SER A 95 19.03 12.90 -14.77
N VAL A 96 19.10 14.18 -14.40
CA VAL A 96 17.96 15.11 -14.59
C VAL A 96 17.84 15.69 -16.00
N SER A 97 18.84 15.52 -16.87
CA SER A 97 18.75 15.91 -18.29
C SER A 97 17.97 14.91 -19.16
N ASP A 98 17.79 13.66 -18.71
CA ASP A 98 17.02 12.64 -19.45
C ASP A 98 15.66 12.27 -18.81
N LEU A 99 15.33 12.80 -17.63
CA LEU A 99 14.15 12.41 -16.84
C LEU A 99 12.96 13.38 -16.90
N GLN A 100 12.96 14.43 -17.72
CA GLN A 100 11.71 15.14 -18.01
C GLN A 100 10.70 14.24 -18.76
N THR A 101 11.15 13.12 -19.34
CA THR A 101 10.30 12.16 -20.06
C THR A 101 9.85 10.96 -19.21
N LEU A 102 10.29 10.83 -17.95
CA LEU A 102 10.04 9.65 -17.11
C LEU A 102 9.44 9.98 -15.72
N ARG A 103 8.73 11.10 -15.57
CA ARG A 103 7.79 11.26 -14.44
C ARG A 103 6.45 10.59 -14.72
N PHE A 104 6.48 9.28 -14.91
CA PHE A 104 5.32 8.42 -14.72
C PHE A 104 5.74 7.29 -13.77
N ASP A 105 5.31 7.40 -12.51
CA ASP A 105 5.50 6.35 -11.51
C ASP A 105 4.62 5.13 -11.85
N PRO A 106 5.19 3.94 -12.12
CA PRO A 106 4.48 2.74 -12.48
C PRO A 106 4.38 1.78 -11.28
N GLN A 107 3.68 2.16 -10.22
CA GLN A 107 3.16 1.15 -9.28
C GLN A 107 1.82 0.60 -9.78
N ARG A 108 1.85 -0.09 -10.94
CA ARG A 108 0.89 -1.15 -11.37
C ARG A 108 1.18 -1.56 -12.82
N SER A 109 2.25 -2.32 -13.04
CA SER A 109 2.33 -3.23 -14.19
C SER A 109 3.15 -4.45 -13.81
N LEU A 110 2.60 -5.26 -12.90
CA LEU A 110 2.93 -6.67 -12.88
C LEU A 110 2.16 -7.30 -14.03
N ILE A 111 2.91 -7.68 -15.06
CA ILE A 111 2.79 -8.90 -15.88
C ILE A 111 3.09 -8.58 -17.35
N HIS A 112 4.10 -9.32 -17.82
CA HIS A 112 4.47 -9.72 -19.18
C HIS A 112 5.63 -9.03 -19.89
N ASP A 113 6.56 -9.92 -20.24
CA ASP A 113 7.78 -9.79 -21.01
C ASP A 113 7.66 -9.06 -22.35
N GLY A 114 8.75 -8.38 -22.70
CA GLY A 114 9.30 -8.39 -24.05
C GLY A 114 8.58 -7.55 -25.13
N ALA A 115 9.33 -6.59 -25.67
CA ALA A 115 9.10 -5.86 -26.93
C ALA A 115 8.17 -4.63 -26.91
N ALA A 116 8.75 -3.52 -27.38
CA ALA A 116 8.16 -2.19 -27.60
C ALA A 116 7.59 -1.50 -26.35
N LYS A 117 8.06 -0.28 -26.07
CA LYS A 117 7.45 0.61 -25.08
C LYS A 117 6.01 0.94 -25.52
N SER A 118 5.06 0.11 -25.14
CA SER A 118 3.64 0.31 -25.41
C SER A 118 3.19 1.56 -24.63
N VAL A 119 2.71 2.56 -25.36
CA VAL A 119 2.21 3.80 -24.76
C VAL A 119 0.86 3.51 -24.14
N GLN A 120 0.81 3.42 -22.81
CA GLN A 120 -0.44 3.24 -22.07
C GLN A 120 -1.09 4.61 -21.81
N VAL A 121 -2.31 4.80 -22.28
CA VAL A 121 -3.10 6.01 -22.06
C VAL A 121 -4.26 5.70 -21.11
N LYS A 122 -4.44 6.54 -20.08
CA LYS A 122 -5.62 6.53 -19.20
C LYS A 122 -6.54 7.66 -19.63
N PHE A 123 -7.82 7.37 -19.85
CA PHE A 123 -8.83 8.36 -20.16
C PHE A 123 -10.12 8.04 -19.40
N GLN A 124 -10.93 9.06 -19.12
CA GLN A 124 -12.19 8.90 -18.42
C GLN A 124 -13.34 9.13 -19.39
N LEU A 125 -14.30 8.20 -19.41
CA LEU A 125 -15.54 8.34 -20.17
C LEU A 125 -16.73 8.50 -19.20
N PRO A 126 -17.66 9.42 -19.47
CA PRO A 126 -18.95 9.43 -18.81
C PRO A 126 -19.64 8.08 -18.95
N ARG A 127 -20.23 7.59 -17.85
CA ARG A 127 -20.89 6.27 -17.79
C ARG A 127 -21.96 6.11 -18.89
N ALA A 128 -22.70 7.17 -19.20
CA ALA A 128 -23.74 7.15 -20.22
C ALA A 128 -23.20 6.89 -21.64
N GLU A 129 -22.01 7.42 -21.98
CA GLU A 129 -21.39 7.22 -23.29
C GLU A 129 -20.77 5.83 -23.41
N PHE A 130 -20.16 5.34 -22.32
CA PHE A 130 -19.65 3.98 -22.25
C PHE A 130 -20.75 2.93 -22.46
N GLU A 131 -21.91 3.11 -21.81
CA GLU A 131 -23.04 2.19 -21.95
C GLU A 131 -23.62 2.18 -23.38
N ARG A 132 -23.64 3.32 -24.08
CA ARG A 132 -24.05 3.38 -25.51
C ARG A 132 -23.06 2.63 -26.39
N LEU A 133 -21.77 2.84 -26.18
CA LEU A 133 -20.70 2.20 -26.95
C LEU A 133 -20.73 0.67 -26.79
N MET A 134 -20.97 0.18 -25.57
CA MET A 134 -21.13 -1.25 -25.30
C MET A 134 -22.39 -1.86 -25.93
N LYS A 135 -23.48 -1.11 -26.06
CA LYS A 135 -24.71 -1.59 -26.70
C LYS A 135 -24.61 -1.62 -28.23
N GLU A 136 -23.92 -0.66 -28.82
CA GLU A 136 -23.77 -0.56 -30.28
C GLU A 136 -22.72 -1.51 -30.86
N CYS A 137 -21.71 -1.88 -30.08
CA CYS A 137 -20.62 -2.73 -30.55
C CYS A 137 -20.85 -4.19 -30.16
N LYS A 138 -20.80 -5.09 -31.15
CA LYS A 138 -20.89 -6.54 -30.91
C LYS A 138 -19.50 -7.16 -30.69
N ASN A 139 -18.45 -6.54 -31.22
CA ASN A 139 -17.09 -7.07 -31.22
C ASN A 139 -16.09 -6.17 -30.48
N ASN A 140 -15.14 -6.79 -29.78
CA ASN A 140 -14.07 -6.08 -29.04
C ASN A 140 -13.19 -5.18 -29.94
N VAL A 141 -13.03 -5.54 -31.22
CA VAL A 141 -12.25 -4.76 -32.20
C VAL A 141 -12.96 -3.46 -32.57
N GLU A 142 -14.30 -3.48 -32.69
CA GLU A 142 -15.11 -2.30 -32.99
C GLU A 142 -15.14 -1.33 -31.81
N VAL A 143 -15.23 -1.86 -30.58
CA VAL A 143 -15.12 -1.10 -29.34
C VAL A 143 -13.81 -0.32 -29.30
N THR A 144 -12.69 -1.02 -29.58
CA THR A 144 -11.35 -0.43 -29.51
C THR A 144 -11.20 0.70 -30.53
N LYS A 145 -11.70 0.51 -31.76
CA LYS A 145 -11.69 1.56 -32.79
C LYS A 145 -12.49 2.79 -32.37
N LYS A 146 -13.73 2.62 -31.89
CA LYS A 146 -14.57 3.74 -31.43
C LYS A 146 -13.96 4.49 -30.23
N ILE A 147 -13.28 3.79 -29.33
CA ILE A 147 -12.57 4.40 -28.20
C ILE A 147 -11.41 5.28 -28.68
N VAL A 148 -10.64 4.81 -29.66
CA VAL A 148 -9.53 5.59 -30.24
C VAL A 148 -10.05 6.84 -30.95
N ASP A 149 -11.14 6.70 -31.72
CA ASP A 149 -11.79 7.83 -32.41
C ASP A 149 -12.30 8.88 -31.42
N PHE A 150 -12.86 8.46 -30.28
CA PHE A 150 -13.30 9.35 -29.22
C PHE A 150 -12.12 10.11 -28.58
N CYS A 151 -11.01 9.40 -28.33
CA CYS A 151 -9.78 10.00 -27.83
C CYS A 151 -9.19 11.04 -28.80
N ALA A 152 -9.26 10.79 -30.11
CA ALA A 152 -8.80 11.74 -31.13
C ALA A 152 -9.68 13.01 -31.16
N ARG A 153 -11.01 12.86 -31.20
CA ARG A 153 -11.95 13.99 -31.24
C ARG A 153 -11.93 14.87 -30.00
N SER A 154 -11.67 14.29 -28.82
CA SER A 154 -11.58 15.04 -27.57
C SER A 154 -10.37 15.99 -27.53
N ARG A 155 -9.27 15.64 -28.21
CA ARG A 155 -8.08 16.51 -28.31
C ARG A 155 -8.31 17.74 -29.18
N ASP A 156 -9.16 17.63 -30.19
CA ASP A 156 -9.47 18.74 -31.11
C ASP A 156 -10.36 19.80 -30.43
N ASN A 157 -11.16 19.42 -29.42
CA ASN A 157 -12.03 20.33 -28.68
C ASN A 157 -11.30 21.20 -27.62
N VAL A 158 -10.04 20.91 -27.29
CA VAL A 158 -9.26 21.71 -26.32
C VAL A 158 -8.59 22.92 -26.99
N TYR A 159 -8.43 22.90 -28.31
CA TYR A 159 -7.99 24.05 -29.11
C TYR A 159 -9.15 24.58 -29.97
N GLY A 160 -10.25 24.94 -29.30
CA GLY A 160 -11.37 25.64 -29.92
C GLY A 160 -10.94 27.00 -30.47
N GLN A 161 -11.22 27.20 -31.74
CA GLN A 161 -11.01 28.40 -32.55
C GLN A 161 -11.45 29.72 -31.89
N PRO A 162 -10.84 30.87 -32.29
CA PRO A 162 -11.32 32.19 -31.88
C PRO A 162 -12.71 32.44 -32.46
N ARG A 163 -13.65 32.87 -31.61
CA ARG A 163 -15.00 33.27 -32.04
C ARG A 163 -14.92 34.59 -32.85
N PRO A 164 -15.78 34.76 -33.88
CA PRO A 164 -15.88 35.99 -34.67
C PRO A 164 -16.40 37.18 -33.86
#